data_AF-W8X9D5-F1
#
_entry.id   AF-W8X9D5-F1
#
_cell.length_a   1.000
_cell.length_b   1.000
_cell.length_c   1.000
_cell.angle_alpha   90.00
_cell.angle_beta   90.00
_cell.angle_gamma   90.00
#
_symmetry.space_group_name_H-M   'P 1'
#
loop_
_entity.id
_entity.type
_entity.pdbx_description
1 polymer ?
#
loop_
_entity_poly.entity_id
_entity_poly.type
_entity_poly.pdbx_seq_one_letter_code
_entity_poly.pdbx_strand_id
1 'polypeptide(L)'
;MVVKTASVSYAHELMPEALEQALASGEVLASFAPHLTHLLDDAPVPVVVMAVEEAASHTHLPPKQVWRNVAKLAGSLSVHRRTLWV
;
A
#
# COMPACT_ATOMS: atom_id res chain seq x y z
N MET A 1 -10.19 21.15 9.44
CA MET A 1 -10.87 20.25 8.49
C MET A 1 -10.69 18.82 9.01
N VAL A 2 -11.77 18.08 9.23
CA VAL A 2 -11.78 16.78 9.93
C VAL A 2 -11.33 15.66 9.00
N VAL A 3 -10.19 15.02 9.28
CA VAL A 3 -9.89 13.68 8.76
C VAL A 3 -10.23 12.71 9.88
N LYS A 4 -11.30 11.94 9.64
CA LYS A 4 -11.75 10.86 10.53
C LYS A 4 -10.67 9.79 10.61
N THR A 5 -10.15 9.60 11.81
CA THR A 5 -9.22 8.57 12.28
C THR A 5 -9.81 7.15 12.20
N ALA A 6 -10.22 6.70 11.00
CA ALA A 6 -11.03 5.49 10.85
C ALA A 6 -10.37 4.34 10.07
N SER A 7 -9.13 4.44 9.58
CA SER A 7 -8.59 3.36 8.73
C SER A 7 -7.13 2.94 8.94
N VAL A 8 -6.49 3.30 10.05
CA VAL A 8 -5.13 2.79 10.34
C VAL A 8 -5.16 1.47 11.12
N SER A 9 -6.30 1.08 11.70
CA SER A 9 -6.41 -0.19 12.44
C SER A 9 -6.21 -1.44 11.59
N TYR A 10 -6.43 -1.39 10.27
CA TYR A 10 -6.14 -2.52 9.36
C TYR A 10 -4.65 -2.65 9.02
N ALA A 11 -3.92 -1.54 9.00
CA ALA A 11 -2.48 -1.56 8.77
C ALA A 11 -1.70 -2.00 10.02
N HIS A 12 -2.31 -1.95 11.21
CA HIS A 12 -1.61 -2.17 12.48
C HIS A 12 -1.34 -3.66 12.82
N GLU A 13 -2.02 -4.62 12.18
CA GLU A 13 -1.62 -6.04 12.25
C GLU A 13 -0.50 -6.37 11.25
N LEU A 14 -0.29 -5.51 10.24
CA LEU A 14 0.95 -5.48 9.48
C LEU A 14 1.98 -4.67 10.27
N MET A 15 3.22 -5.13 10.32
CA MET A 15 4.32 -4.25 10.74
C MET A 15 4.40 -3.09 9.72
N PRO A 16 4.19 -1.82 10.13
CA PRO A 16 4.20 -0.67 9.22
C PRO A 16 5.46 -0.64 8.36
N GLU A 17 6.59 -1.01 8.94
CA GLU A 17 7.89 -1.01 8.30
C GLU A 17 7.96 -2.05 7.17
N ALA A 18 7.33 -3.22 7.34
CA ALA A 18 7.29 -4.26 6.32
C ALA A 18 6.39 -3.87 5.14
N LEU A 19 5.28 -3.17 5.42
CA LEU A 19 4.41 -2.61 4.39
C LEU A 19 5.12 -1.51 3.61
N GLU A 20 5.73 -0.56 4.30
CA GLU A 20 6.49 0.53 3.68
C GLU A 20 7.62 0.01 2.80
N GLN A 21 8.40 -0.96 3.29
CA GLN A 21 9.44 -1.61 2.51
C GLN A 21 8.87 -2.34 1.29
N ALA A 22 7.72 -3.00 1.42
CA ALA A 22 7.09 -3.67 0.29
C ALA A 22 6.62 -2.67 -0.78
N LEU A 23 5.99 -1.57 -0.37
CA LEU A 23 5.56 -0.49 -1.28
C LEU A 23 6.77 0.22 -1.92
N ALA A 24 7.85 0.44 -1.16
CA ALA A 24 9.06 1.10 -1.65
C ALA A 24 9.92 0.22 -2.57
N SER A 25 9.99 -1.08 -2.31
CA SER A 25 10.73 -2.04 -3.14
C SER A 25 9.91 -2.54 -4.34
N GLY A 26 8.58 -2.55 -4.23
CA GLY A 26 7.72 -3.21 -5.21
C GLY A 26 7.76 -4.73 -5.13
N GLU A 27 8.24 -5.27 -4.01
CA GLU A 27 8.29 -6.70 -3.72
C GLU A 27 7.62 -6.96 -2.37
N VAL A 28 6.69 -7.91 -2.33
CA VAL A 28 6.02 -8.31 -1.09
C VAL A 28 6.41 -9.75 -0.77
N LEU A 29 6.78 -9.99 0.48
CA LEU A 29 6.99 -11.34 1.00
C LEU A 29 5.68 -12.14 0.87
N ALA A 30 5.77 -13.41 0.50
CA ALA A 30 4.60 -14.25 0.25
C ALA A 30 3.62 -14.31 1.43
N SER A 31 4.13 -14.22 2.67
CA SER A 31 3.31 -14.16 3.89
C SER A 31 2.46 -12.89 3.99
N PHE A 32 2.88 -11.80 3.35
CA PHE A 32 2.21 -10.49 3.34
C PHE A 32 1.37 -10.24 2.08
N ALA A 33 1.60 -11.02 1.02
CA ALA A 33 0.81 -10.98 -0.22
C ALA A 33 -0.72 -10.99 -0.01
N PRO A 34 -1.32 -11.89 0.80
CA PRO A 34 -2.78 -11.89 1.00
C PRO A 34 -3.27 -10.64 1.74
N HIS A 35 -2.49 -10.11 2.68
CA HIS A 35 -2.84 -8.91 3.41
C HIS A 35 -2.78 -7.66 2.52
N LEU A 36 -1.74 -7.56 1.67
CA LEU A 36 -1.62 -6.47 0.71
C LEU A 36 -2.70 -6.54 -0.37
N THR A 37 -3.06 -7.75 -0.82
CA THR A 37 -4.18 -7.95 -1.75
C THR A 37 -5.49 -7.47 -1.14
N HIS A 38 -5.76 -7.86 0.11
CA HIS A 38 -6.95 -7.43 0.83
C HIS A 38 -6.97 -5.91 1.05
N LEU A 39 -5.82 -5.30 1.39
CA LEU A 39 -5.70 -3.85 1.50
C LEU A 39 -6.03 -3.16 0.16
N LEU A 40 -5.49 -3.64 -0.96
CA LEU A 40 -5.75 -3.01 -2.27
C LEU A 40 -7.16 -3.32 -2.82
N ASP A 41 -7.80 -4.40 -2.38
CA ASP A 41 -9.17 -4.74 -2.75
C ASP A 41 -10.24 -4.08 -1.86
N ASP A 42 -9.97 -3.80 -0.58
CA ASP A 42 -10.98 -3.27 0.34
C ASP A 42 -10.67 -1.87 0.88
N ALA A 43 -9.41 -1.40 0.83
CA ALA A 43 -9.08 -0.09 1.36
C ALA A 43 -9.56 1.06 0.45
N PRO A 44 -10.00 2.17 1.05
CA PRO A 44 -10.27 3.40 0.32
C PRO A 44 -9.00 3.95 -0.35
N VAL A 45 -9.13 4.52 -1.55
CA VAL A 45 -8.01 5.17 -2.26
C VAL A 45 -7.24 6.18 -1.39
N PRO A 46 -7.89 7.06 -0.58
CA PRO A 46 -7.16 7.96 0.31
C PRO A 46 -6.24 7.26 1.33
N VAL A 47 -6.59 6.05 1.76
CA VAL A 47 -5.78 5.27 2.71
C VAL A 47 -4.52 4.75 2.02
N VAL A 48 -4.64 4.28 0.78
CA VAL A 48 -3.48 3.83 -0.02
C VAL A 48 -2.57 5.00 -0.37
N VAL A 49 -3.13 6.17 -0.70
CA VAL A 49 -2.35 7.39 -0.93
C VAL A 49 -1.53 7.78 0.31
N MET A 50 -2.16 7.77 1.49
CA MET A 50 -1.48 8.05 2.75
C MET A 50 -0.34 7.04 3.02
N ALA A 51 -0.60 5.74 2.86
CA ALA A 51 0.44 4.71 3.04
C ALA A 51 1.60 4.86 2.05
N VAL A 52 1.32 5.32 0.81
CA VAL A 52 2.36 5.62 -0.18
C VAL A 52 3.19 6.84 0.21
N GLU A 53 2.57 7.89 0.74
CA GLU A 53 3.27 9.08 1.24
C GLU A 53 4.14 8.78 2.46
N GLU A 54 3.63 7.95 3.39
CA GLU A 54 4.39 7.47 4.55
C GLU A 54 5.58 6.62 4.11
N ALA A 55 5.37 5.63 3.24
CA ALA A 55 6.45 4.79 2.70
C ALA A 55 7.49 5.61 1.92
N ALA A 56 7.06 6.60 1.14
CA ALA A 56 7.95 7.51 0.42
C ALA A 56 8.80 8.35 1.38
N SER A 57 8.19 8.86 2.45
CA SER A 57 8.88 9.65 3.47
C SER A 57 9.91 8.82 4.25
N HIS A 58 9.55 7.58 4.61
CA HIS A 58 10.41 6.68 5.36
C HIS A 58 11.58 6.17 4.51
N THR A 59 11.33 5.81 3.26
CA THR A 59 12.36 5.28 2.35
C THR A 59 13.11 6.36 1.56
N HIS A 60 12.76 7.64 1.76
CA HIS A 60 13.30 8.78 1.01
C HIS A 60 13.15 8.64 -0.51
N LEU A 61 12.12 7.92 -0.96
CA LEU A 61 11.79 7.74 -2.37
C LEU A 61 10.72 8.74 -2.81
N PRO A 62 10.71 9.16 -4.08
CA PRO A 62 9.62 9.98 -4.57
C PRO A 62 8.29 9.20 -4.53
N PRO A 63 7.18 9.79 -4.05
CA PRO A 63 5.87 9.11 -3.98
C PRO A 63 5.42 8.50 -5.30
N LYS A 64 5.80 9.12 -6.42
CA LYS A 64 5.53 8.63 -7.77
C LYS A 64 6.20 7.29 -8.07
N GLN A 65 7.37 7.02 -7.50
CA GLN A 65 8.08 5.75 -7.65
C GLN A 65 7.41 4.67 -6.79
N VAL A 66 7.06 4.99 -5.55
CA VAL A 66 6.32 4.09 -4.65
C VAL A 66 4.96 3.74 -5.27
N TRP A 67 4.25 4.71 -5.87
CA TRP A 67 2.99 4.46 -6.57
C TRP A 67 3.13 3.49 -7.75
N ARG A 68 4.22 3.60 -8.54
CA ARG A 68 4.50 2.64 -9.63
C ARG A 68 4.72 1.23 -9.09
N ASN A 69 5.34 1.11 -7.93
CA ASN A 69 5.53 -0.17 -7.26
C ASN A 69 4.20 -0.73 -6.76
N VAL A 70 3.29 0.10 -6.23
CA VAL A 70 1.93 -0.31 -5.88
C VAL A 70 1.19 -0.85 -7.10
N ALA A 71 1.24 -0.14 -8.23
CA ALA A 71 0.62 -0.58 -9.48
C ALA A 71 1.18 -1.94 -9.95
N LYS A 72 2.51 -2.11 -9.86
CA LYS A 72 3.19 -3.38 -10.17
C LYS A 72 2.75 -4.50 -9.23
N LEU A 73 2.68 -4.23 -7.92
CA LEU A 73 2.22 -5.19 -6.91
C LEU A 73 0.75 -5.56 -7.13
N ALA A 74 -0.11 -4.60 -7.44
CA ALA A 74 -1.52 -4.84 -7.74
C ALA A 74 -1.70 -5.75 -8.97
N GLY A 75 -0.84 -5.57 -9.98
CA GLY A 75 -0.76 -6.46 -11.14
C GLY A 75 -0.27 -7.86 -10.77
N SER A 76 0.81 -7.96 -10.00
CA SER A 76 1.41 -9.25 -9.58
C SER A 76 0.50 -10.06 -8.65
N LEU A 77 -0.23 -9.38 -7.77
CA LEU A 77 -1.13 -10.00 -6.78
C LEU A 77 -2.51 -10.34 -7.34
N SER A 78 -2.78 -10.05 -8.62
CA SER A 78 -4.10 -10.29 -9.26
C SER A 78 -5.26 -9.67 -8.48
N VAL A 79 -5.06 -8.46 -7.95
CA VAL A 79 -6.07 -7.70 -7.20
C VAL A 79 -7.30 -7.49 -8.09
N HIS A 80 -8.51 -7.71 -7.56
CA HIS A 80 -9.74 -7.56 -8.36
C HIS A 80 -9.92 -6.12 -8.84
N ARG A 81 -9.54 -5.15 -8.00
CA ARG A 81 -9.52 -3.72 -8.34
C ARG A 81 -8.24 -3.26 -9.06
N ARG A 82 -7.47 -4.14 -9.72
CA ARG A 82 -6.26 -3.72 -10.46
C ARG A 82 -6.47 -2.54 -11.41
N THR A 83 -7.66 -2.39 -11.99
CA THR A 83 -8.02 -1.30 -12.91
C THR A 83 -8.12 0.07 -12.25
N LEU A 84 -8.23 0.13 -10.91
CA LEU A 84 -8.16 1.38 -10.16
C LEU A 84 -6.73 1.81 -9.85
N TRP A 85 -5.77 0.89 -9.96
CA TRP A 85 -4.37 1.08 -9.53
C TRP A 85 -3.36 1.13 -10.70
N VAL A 86 -3.84 1.12 -11.96
CA VAL A 86 -3.03 1.21 -13.20
C VAL A 86 -2.58 2.63 -13.54
#